data_AF-A0A349K738-F1
#
_entry.id   AF-A0A349K738-F1
#
_cell.length_a   1.000
_cell.length_b   1.000
_cell.length_c   1.000
_cell.angle_alpha   90.00
_cell.angle_beta   90.00
_cell.angle_gamma   90.00
#
_symmetry.space_group_name_H-M   'P 1'
#
loop_
_entity.id
_entity.type
_entity.pdbx_description
1 polymer ?
#
loop_
_entity_poly.entity_id
_entity_poly.type
_entity_poly.pdbx_seq_one_letter_code
_entity_poly.pdbx_strand_id
1 'polypeptide(L)' 'MPKVSTVTLSSVLDAREVTLPDFDKQYLDDVSFVTAMTLVMMGNYCQTGHFGGPLAYTPYTVASHLIGPE' A
#
# COMPACT_ATOMS: atom_id res chain seq x y z
N MET A 1 29.50 -29.12 -30.58
CA MET A 1 29.41 -28.51 -29.24
C MET A 1 28.62 -27.22 -29.33
N PRO A 2 27.52 -27.03 -28.59
CA PRO A 2 26.78 -25.77 -28.60
C PRO A 2 27.60 -24.70 -27.86
N LYS A 3 27.68 -23.51 -28.45
CA LYS A 3 28.44 -22.37 -27.93
C LYS A 3 27.50 -21.56 -27.04
N VAL A 4 27.71 -21.55 -25.72
CA VAL A 4 26.94 -20.71 -24.81
C VAL A 4 27.39 -19.26 -24.99
N SER A 5 26.48 -18.39 -25.42
CA SER A 5 26.71 -16.95 -25.56
C SER A 5 26.12 -16.19 -24.38
N THR A 6 26.92 -15.39 -23.70
CA THR A 6 26.47 -14.48 -22.64
C THR A 6 25.73 -13.30 -23.26
N VAL A 7 24.48 -13.09 -22.86
CA VAL A 7 23.69 -11.92 -23.25
C VAL A 7 23.65 -10.97 -22.05
N THR A 8 24.23 -9.78 -22.23
CA THR A 8 24.15 -8.71 -21.23
C THR A 8 22.82 -7.99 -21.43
N LEU A 9 21.92 -8.06 -20.44
CA LEU A 9 20.68 -7.30 -20.43
C LEU A 9 20.94 -5.92 -19.82
N SER A 10 20.59 -4.87 -20.55
CA SER A 10 20.54 -3.50 -20.05
C SER A 10 19.09 -3.17 -19.69
N SER A 11 18.84 -2.60 -18.50
CA SER A 11 17.51 -2.12 -18.15
C SER A 11 17.18 -0.87 -18.97
N VAL A 12 16.12 -0.92 -19.78
CA VAL A 12 15.53 0.27 -20.39
C VAL A 12 14.55 0.86 -19.37
N LEU A 13 15.06 1.69 -18.46
CA LEU A 13 14.22 2.42 -17.50
C LEU A 13 13.81 3.75 -18.12
N ASP A 14 12.57 3.82 -18.64
CA ASP A 14 11.94 5.11 -18.98
C ASP A 14 11.28 5.67 -17.71
N ALA A 15 12.07 6.36 -16.88
CA ALA A 15 11.58 7.00 -15.68
C ALA A 15 10.77 8.25 -16.08
N ARG A 16 9.44 8.17 -15.95
CA ARG A 16 8.55 9.32 -16.10
C ARG A 16 8.14 9.83 -14.73
N GLU A 17 8.38 11.12 -14.52
CA GLU A 17 7.83 11.82 -13.37
C GLU A 17 6.33 12.00 -13.59
N VAL A 18 5.52 11.50 -12.65
CA VAL A 18 4.06 11.63 -12.69
C VAL A 18 3.69 12.61 -11.59
N THR A 19 3.07 13.73 -11.98
CA THR A 19 2.51 14.68 -11.03
C THR A 19 1.20 14.10 -10.48
N LEU A 20 1.16 13.87 -9.17
CA LEU A 20 -0.06 13.48 -8.48
C LEU A 20 -0.80 14.76 -8.02
N PRO A 21 -2.13 14.76 -8.00
CA PRO A 21 -2.89 15.83 -7.36
C PRO A 21 -2.56 15.89 -5.86
N ASP A 22 -2.79 17.03 -5.23
CA ASP A 22 -2.73 17.12 -3.77
C ASP A 22 -3.98 16.45 -3.19
N PHE A 23 -3.79 15.25 -2.62
CA PHE A 23 -4.86 14.43 -2.05
C PHE A 23 -4.79 14.36 -0.51
N ASP A 24 -4.07 15.29 0.12
CA ASP A 24 -3.81 15.31 1.56
C ASP A 24 -3.29 13.95 2.08
N LYS A 25 -2.13 13.56 1.54
CA LYS A 25 -1.50 12.28 1.85
C LYS A 25 -1.29 12.06 3.36
N GLN A 26 -0.88 13.11 4.08
CA GLN A 26 -0.57 13.01 5.50
C GLN A 26 -1.83 12.65 6.30
N TYR A 27 -2.96 13.31 6.01
CA TYR A 27 -4.23 12.99 6.65
C TYR A 27 -4.63 11.52 6.44
N LEU A 28 -4.49 11.01 5.22
CA LEU A 28 -4.84 9.63 4.91
C LEU A 28 -3.93 8.62 5.59
N ASP A 29 -2.63 8.90 5.65
CA ASP A 29 -1.66 8.05 6.35
C ASP A 29 -2.00 7.99 7.86
N ASP A 30 -2.34 9.12 8.47
CA ASP A 30 -2.70 9.22 9.88
C ASP A 30 -4.01 8.48 10.19
N VAL A 31 -5.05 8.67 9.37
CA VAL A 31 -6.33 7.96 9.54
C VAL A 31 -6.17 6.45 9.33
N SER A 32 -5.36 6.05 8.35
CA SER A 32 -5.03 4.64 8.10
C SER A 32 -4.32 4.01 9.30
N PHE A 33 -3.36 4.72 9.90
CA PHE A 33 -2.65 4.24 11.08
C PHE A 33 -3.59 4.06 12.27
N VAL A 34 -4.40 5.08 12.61
CA VAL A 34 -5.33 5.00 13.74
C VAL A 34 -6.40 3.93 13.54
N THR A 35 -6.87 3.74 12.30
CA THR A 35 -7.81 2.68 11.93
C THR A 35 -7.20 1.30 12.16
N ALA A 36 -5.98 1.08 11.67
CA ALA A 36 -5.24 -0.17 11.86
C ALA A 36 -5.01 -0.47 13.34
N MET A 37 -4.58 0.53 14.13
CA MET A 37 -4.34 0.36 15.57
C MET A 37 -5.62 0.10 16.35
N THR A 38 -6.75 0.68 15.94
CA THR A 38 -8.06 0.40 16.55
C THR A 38 -8.46 -1.06 16.33
N LEU A 39 -8.28 -1.58 15.11
CA LEU A 39 -8.45 -2.99 14.78
C LEU A 39 -7.56 -3.89 15.64
N VAL A 40 -6.29 -3.50 15.83
CA VAL A 40 -5.36 -4.23 16.70
C VAL A 40 -5.86 -4.27 18.15
N MET A 41 -6.25 -3.12 18.69
CA MET A 41 -6.77 -3.02 20.05
C MET A 41 -8.03 -3.88 20.25
N MET A 42 -8.96 -3.86 19.31
CA MET A 42 -10.17 -4.69 19.36
C MET A 42 -9.85 -6.19 19.30
N GLY A 43 -8.97 -6.61 18.39
CA GLY A 43 -8.58 -8.01 18.28
C GLY A 43 -7.83 -8.51 19.53
N ASN A 44 -6.95 -7.66 20.08
CA ASN A 44 -6.23 -7.97 21.32
C ASN A 44 -7.19 -8.07 22.51
N TYR A 45 -8.16 -7.15 22.62
CA TYR A 45 -9.18 -7.18 23.66
C TYR A 45 -10.02 -8.46 23.60
N CYS A 46 -10.47 -8.85 22.41
CA CYS A 46 -11.24 -10.07 22.21
C CYS A 46 -10.40 -11.35 22.24
N GLN A 47 -9.05 -11.24 22.30
CA GLN A 47 -8.09 -12.35 22.17
C GLN A 47 -8.31 -13.20 20.91
N THR A 48 -8.91 -12.62 19.88
CA THR A 48 -9.20 -13.26 18.60
C THR A 48 -9.42 -12.21 17.52
N GLY A 49 -9.09 -12.56 16.27
CA GLY A 49 -9.25 -11.69 15.12
C GLY A 49 -8.33 -12.08 13.97
N HIS A 50 -8.72 -11.73 12.74
CA HIS A 50 -7.86 -11.87 11.57
C HIS A 50 -7.18 -10.54 11.31
N PHE A 51 -5.89 -10.42 11.67
CA PHE A 51 -5.17 -9.15 11.55
C PHE A 51 -4.58 -8.96 10.15
N GLY A 52 -4.00 -10.01 9.56
CA GLY A 52 -3.21 -9.89 8.33
C GLY A 52 -3.93 -9.17 7.19
N GLY A 53 -5.09 -9.68 6.77
CA GLY A 53 -5.89 -9.07 5.70
C GLY A 53 -6.31 -7.63 6.03
N PRO A 54 -7.10 -7.41 7.10
CA PRO A 54 -7.57 -6.07 7.47
C PRO A 54 -6.47 -5.03 7.61
N LEU A 55 -5.32 -5.36 8.23
CA LEU A 55 -4.21 -4.40 8.35
C LEU A 55 -3.55 -4.08 7.01
N ALA A 56 -3.39 -5.06 6.11
CA ALA A 56 -2.80 -4.83 4.80
C ALA A 56 -3.66 -3.94 3.89
N TYR A 57 -4.98 -4.08 3.98
CA TYR A 57 -5.92 -3.31 3.15
C TYR A 57 -6.40 -2.01 3.79
N THR A 58 -6.05 -1.73 5.05
CA THR A 58 -6.52 -0.52 5.75
C THR A 58 -6.28 0.77 4.96
N PRO A 59 -5.10 1.03 4.37
CA PRO A 59 -4.89 2.27 3.60
C PRO A 59 -5.80 2.36 2.37
N TYR A 60 -6.02 1.23 1.68
CA TYR A 60 -6.94 1.18 0.54
C TYR A 60 -8.39 1.40 0.98
N THR A 61 -8.81 0.81 2.09
CA THR A 61 -10.15 1.02 2.66
C THR A 61 -10.34 2.47 3.08
N VAL A 62 -9.37 3.09 3.75
CA VAL A 62 -9.46 4.50 4.13
C VAL A 62 -9.56 5.39 2.89
N ALA A 63 -8.68 5.19 1.91
CA ALA A 63 -8.72 5.94 0.66
C ALA A 63 -10.06 5.80 -0.07
N SER A 64 -10.62 4.58 -0.16
CA SER A 64 -11.90 4.36 -0.84
C SER A 64 -13.09 4.99 -0.13
N HIS A 65 -13.01 5.21 1.18
CA HIS A 65 -14.06 5.88 1.95
C HIS A 65 -13.91 7.40 1.98
N LEU A 66 -12.68 7.94 1.88
CA LEU A 66 -12.40 9.36 2.13
C LEU A 66 -12.02 10.18 0.89
N ILE A 67 -11.45 9.56 -0.14
CA ILE A 67 -10.93 10.31 -1.30
C ILE A 67 -11.99 10.49 -2.40
N GLY A 68 -13.10 9.75 -2.37
CA GLY A 68 -14.19 9.92 -3.33
C GLY A 68 -13.77 9.83 -4.81
N PRO A 69 -14.70 10.02 -5.76
CA PRO A 69 -14.43 9.94 -7.20
C PRO A 69 -14.08 11.29 -7.85
N GLU A 70 -13.52 12.25 -7.11
CA GLU A 70 -13.15 13.55 -7.70
C GLU A 70 -12.12 13.43 -8.84
#